data_AF-A0A971MK23-F1
#
_entry.id   AF-A0A971MK23-F1
#
_cell.length_a   1.000
_cell.length_b   1.000
_cell.length_c   1.000
_cell.angle_alpha   90.00
_cell.angle_beta   90.00
_cell.angle_gamma   90.00
#
_symmetry.space_group_name_H-M   'P 1'
#
loop_
_entity.id
_entity.type
_entity.pdbx_description
1 polymer ?
#
loop_
_entity_poly.entity_id
_entity_poly.type
_entity_poly.pdbx_seq_one_letter_code
_entity_poly.pdbx_strand_id
1 'polypeptide(L)'
;MTVKEILVTGILDTKGDEIKFLAERVKAAGGNPTILELSVGREVGWADIGLSEVLTRVGKKPGDIFALDRKAASDLVAEGAIRLVNEMVAAGKVHGIIAYGGSMGASIATRIMQTLPIGFPKFMLTTMASGDVAPYVGTSDICMIYPIAEAGLNKVTRGILNNAAGAVVGMANAPALKGIEEKPLIGCMMFGVTTPCVLRASSIMEKAGYDVMINHAVGSGGRSMEDLIRNGFIAGMLDITTHEIADEMLGGVLSAGPDRLTAAGDMGIPQVVAPGGLDLINFGPKHTVPERLLKETDQPGRGLYEHNPTVTCIGVSMDEAYRIGEHMAEKLNRAKGPSVLCVPMRGWGACDLATPDIKLGWSGPGPGPVWAPDEQNPQWSRRSVRYVKALRDKIDPTKDNLEVIVVDRHMNEPEFADLLAELLLEMLNGTWVKGNKKGRPDVIPFENF
;
A
#
# COMPACT_ATOMS: atom_id res chain seq x y z
N MET A 1 25.42 6.86 -26.12
CA MET A 1 24.68 6.38 -24.93
C MET A 1 25.01 4.91 -24.77
N THR A 2 25.23 4.43 -23.55
CA THR A 2 25.43 3.00 -23.29
C THR A 2 24.15 2.25 -23.65
N VAL A 3 24.25 1.20 -24.46
CA VAL A 3 23.11 0.37 -24.83
C VAL A 3 22.51 -0.26 -23.56
N LYS A 4 21.18 -0.22 -23.43
CA LYS A 4 20.48 -0.73 -22.25
C LYS A 4 20.14 -2.20 -22.43
N GLU A 5 20.61 -3.02 -21.49
CA GLU A 5 20.24 -4.44 -21.37
C GLU A 5 18.77 -4.60 -20.98
N ILE A 6 17.99 -5.28 -21.79
CA ILE A 6 16.57 -5.54 -21.57
C ILE A 6 16.35 -7.05 -21.48
N LEU A 7 15.80 -7.50 -20.36
CA LEU A 7 15.43 -8.89 -20.17
C LEU A 7 14.09 -9.16 -20.86
N VAL A 8 14.08 -10.05 -21.85
CA VAL A 8 12.90 -10.45 -22.61
C VAL A 8 12.49 -11.85 -22.14
N THR A 9 11.30 -11.99 -21.55
CA THR A 9 10.96 -13.20 -20.80
C THR A 9 9.58 -13.77 -21.15
N GLY A 10 9.42 -15.08 -21.01
CA GLY A 10 8.15 -15.78 -21.26
C GLY A 10 8.24 -17.30 -21.17
N ILE A 11 7.10 -17.95 -21.36
CA ILE A 11 6.98 -19.42 -21.44
C ILE A 11 7.38 -19.85 -22.87
N LEU A 12 8.67 -20.08 -23.10
CA LEU A 12 9.27 -20.23 -24.43
C LEU A 12 8.86 -21.51 -25.17
N ASP A 13 8.55 -22.58 -24.44
CA ASP A 13 8.04 -23.84 -25.00
C ASP A 13 6.69 -23.70 -25.69
N THR A 14 5.94 -22.62 -25.41
CA THR A 14 4.67 -22.30 -26.08
C THR A 14 4.67 -20.97 -26.84
N LYS A 15 5.55 -20.02 -26.49
CA LYS A 15 5.61 -18.65 -27.06
C LYS A 15 7.00 -18.26 -27.59
N GLY A 16 7.80 -19.26 -27.94
CA GLY A 16 9.19 -19.05 -28.34
C GLY A 16 9.36 -18.11 -29.53
N ASP A 17 8.50 -18.23 -30.55
CA ASP A 17 8.57 -17.41 -31.77
C ASP A 17 8.21 -15.95 -31.48
N GLU A 18 7.20 -15.70 -30.65
CA GLU A 18 6.80 -14.36 -30.25
C GLU A 18 7.84 -13.68 -29.37
N ILE A 19 8.48 -14.43 -28.45
CA ILE A 19 9.57 -13.90 -27.63
C ILE A 19 10.82 -13.60 -28.45
N LYS A 20 11.18 -14.46 -29.42
CA LYS A 20 12.27 -14.18 -30.38
C LYS A 20 11.98 -12.90 -31.16
N PHE A 21 10.78 -12.77 -31.72
CA PHE A 21 10.38 -11.55 -32.42
C PHE A 21 10.43 -10.32 -31.51
N LEU A 22 9.97 -10.43 -30.27
CA LEU A 22 10.02 -9.35 -29.30
C LEU A 22 11.47 -8.93 -29.00
N ALA A 23 12.39 -9.88 -28.82
CA ALA A 23 13.81 -9.62 -28.66
C ALA A 23 14.43 -8.93 -29.89
N GLU A 24 14.10 -9.37 -31.10
CA GLU A 24 14.50 -8.70 -32.33
C GLU A 24 14.01 -7.24 -32.38
N ARG A 25 12.77 -6.99 -31.93
CA ARG A 25 12.21 -5.65 -31.87
C ARG A 25 12.86 -4.78 -30.80
N VAL A 26 13.21 -5.33 -29.64
CA VAL A 26 14.00 -4.64 -28.60
C VAL A 26 15.36 -4.21 -29.16
N LYS A 27 16.04 -5.12 -29.87
CA LYS A 27 17.31 -4.81 -30.54
C LYS A 27 17.16 -3.70 -31.57
N ALA A 28 16.12 -3.78 -32.40
CA ALA A 28 15.83 -2.76 -33.41
C ALA A 28 15.43 -1.40 -32.83
N ALA A 29 14.89 -1.36 -31.61
CA ALA A 29 14.60 -0.14 -30.87
C ALA A 29 15.84 0.48 -30.19
N GLY A 30 17.00 -0.19 -30.23
CA GLY A 30 18.26 0.28 -29.65
C GLY A 30 18.58 -0.23 -28.24
N GLY A 31 17.84 -1.24 -27.76
CA GLY A 31 18.21 -2.01 -26.56
C GLY A 31 19.10 -3.22 -26.91
N ASN A 32 19.66 -3.87 -25.89
CA ASN A 32 20.31 -5.17 -26.02
C ASN A 32 19.44 -6.24 -25.34
N PRO A 33 18.80 -7.17 -26.08
CA PRO A 33 17.94 -8.17 -25.47
C PRO A 33 18.75 -9.32 -24.86
N THR A 34 18.34 -9.79 -23.67
CA THR A 34 18.72 -11.09 -23.10
C THR A 34 17.44 -11.90 -22.90
N ILE A 35 17.34 -13.10 -23.48
CA ILE A 35 16.15 -13.94 -23.39
C ILE A 35 16.21 -14.84 -22.16
N LEU A 36 15.23 -14.69 -21.26
CA LEU A 36 15.03 -15.51 -20.07
C LEU A 36 13.86 -16.48 -20.26
N GLU A 37 14.09 -17.76 -19.97
CA GLU A 37 13.07 -18.80 -20.03
C GLU A 37 12.29 -18.94 -18.71
N LEU A 38 10.95 -18.96 -18.81
CA LEU A 38 10.02 -19.23 -17.69
C LEU A 38 9.13 -20.46 -17.95
N SER A 39 9.57 -21.37 -18.82
CA SER A 39 8.79 -22.53 -19.21
C SER A 39 8.52 -23.50 -18.06
N VAL A 40 7.34 -24.13 -18.10
CA VAL A 40 6.89 -25.10 -17.09
C VAL A 40 6.62 -26.49 -17.67
N GLY A 41 6.66 -26.66 -19.01
CA GLY A 41 6.42 -27.93 -19.67
C GLY A 41 7.70 -28.62 -20.17
N ARG A 42 8.65 -27.86 -20.70
CA ARG A 42 10.00 -28.32 -21.06
C ARG A 42 10.97 -27.15 -21.18
N GLU A 43 12.27 -27.43 -21.09
CA GLU A 43 13.31 -26.47 -21.45
C GLU A 43 13.52 -26.44 -22.97
N VAL A 44 13.66 -25.26 -23.56
CA VAL A 44 13.78 -25.11 -25.03
C VAL A 44 15.22 -25.18 -25.54
N GLY A 45 16.21 -24.95 -24.69
CA GLY A 45 17.64 -25.12 -25.00
C GLY A 45 18.27 -24.07 -25.91
N TRP A 46 17.55 -23.00 -26.27
CA TRP A 46 18.06 -21.90 -27.10
C TRP A 46 18.00 -20.51 -26.43
N ALA A 47 17.44 -20.41 -25.22
CA ALA A 47 17.41 -19.16 -24.47
C ALA A 47 18.82 -18.76 -24.01
N ASP A 48 19.07 -17.45 -23.86
CA ASP A 48 20.34 -16.97 -23.29
C ASP A 48 20.47 -17.39 -21.82
N ILE A 49 19.35 -17.37 -21.09
CA ILE A 49 19.21 -17.91 -19.74
C ILE A 49 18.10 -18.97 -19.76
N GLY A 50 18.53 -20.23 -19.72
CA GLY A 50 17.64 -21.39 -19.75
C GLY A 50 16.98 -21.68 -18.41
N LEU A 51 15.91 -22.48 -18.46
CA LEU A 51 15.17 -22.93 -17.28
C LEU A 51 16.05 -23.65 -16.25
N SER A 52 17.05 -24.42 -16.70
CA SER A 52 18.00 -25.09 -15.82
C SER A 52 18.77 -24.10 -14.93
N GLU A 53 19.19 -22.97 -15.49
CA GLU A 53 19.90 -21.92 -14.73
C GLU A 53 18.99 -21.28 -13.69
N VAL A 54 17.74 -20.95 -14.07
CA VAL A 54 16.73 -20.40 -13.15
C VAL A 54 16.52 -21.29 -11.93
N LEU A 55 16.37 -22.60 -12.15
CA LEU A 55 16.05 -23.56 -11.10
C LEU A 55 17.21 -23.84 -10.14
N THR A 56 18.46 -23.50 -10.51
CA THR A 56 19.60 -23.60 -9.59
C THR A 56 19.39 -22.76 -8.32
N ARG A 57 18.69 -21.63 -8.42
CA ARG A 57 18.41 -20.72 -7.30
C ARG A 57 17.43 -21.25 -6.27
N VAL A 58 16.75 -22.35 -6.58
CA VAL A 58 15.83 -23.07 -5.68
C VAL A 58 16.27 -24.53 -5.48
N GLY A 59 17.48 -24.90 -5.91
CA GLY A 59 18.02 -26.24 -5.74
C GLY A 59 17.25 -27.33 -6.50
N LYS A 60 16.65 -26.98 -7.65
CA LYS A 60 15.87 -27.89 -8.50
C LYS A 60 16.49 -28.05 -9.88
N LYS A 61 16.03 -29.07 -10.60
CA LYS A 61 16.31 -29.31 -12.03
C LYS A 61 15.01 -29.34 -12.82
N PRO A 62 15.02 -29.15 -14.15
CA PRO A 62 13.81 -29.16 -14.96
C PRO A 62 12.93 -30.41 -14.75
N GLY A 63 13.56 -31.60 -14.66
CA GLY A 63 12.84 -32.85 -14.41
C GLY A 63 12.05 -32.88 -13.09
N ASP A 64 12.49 -32.14 -12.07
CA ASP A 64 11.80 -32.06 -10.78
C ASP A 64 10.49 -31.29 -10.88
N ILE A 65 10.43 -30.26 -11.74
CA ILE A 65 9.24 -29.43 -11.88
C ILE A 65 8.24 -29.99 -12.90
N PHE A 66 8.71 -30.73 -13.91
CA PHE A 66 7.81 -31.36 -14.90
C PHE A 66 6.98 -32.51 -14.31
N ALA A 67 7.39 -33.03 -13.16
CA ALA A 67 6.65 -34.04 -12.41
C ALA A 67 5.53 -33.45 -11.53
N LEU A 68 5.45 -32.12 -11.41
CA LEU A 68 4.48 -31.42 -10.57
C LEU A 68 3.25 -31.01 -11.37
N ASP A 69 2.18 -30.64 -10.67
CA ASP A 69 1.10 -29.88 -11.29
C ASP A 69 1.61 -28.50 -11.73
N ARG A 70 0.94 -27.90 -12.72
CA ARG A 70 1.40 -26.65 -13.33
C ARG A 70 1.52 -25.50 -12.32
N LYS A 71 0.68 -25.45 -11.29
CA LYS A 71 0.73 -24.38 -10.30
C LYS A 71 2.01 -24.53 -9.47
N ALA A 72 2.25 -25.70 -8.90
CA ALA A 72 3.45 -25.95 -8.11
C ALA A 72 4.75 -25.75 -8.94
N ALA A 73 4.75 -26.18 -10.21
CA ALA A 73 5.85 -25.90 -11.12
C ALA A 73 6.06 -24.39 -11.34
N SER A 74 4.99 -23.64 -11.60
CA SER A 74 5.06 -22.19 -11.80
C SER A 74 5.56 -21.43 -10.56
N ASP A 75 5.23 -21.90 -9.35
CA ASP A 75 5.67 -21.29 -8.10
C ASP A 75 7.19 -21.41 -7.93
N LEU A 76 7.77 -22.58 -8.22
CA LEU A 76 9.22 -22.81 -8.16
C LEU A 76 9.99 -22.04 -9.24
N VAL A 77 9.44 -21.97 -10.46
CA VAL A 77 10.03 -21.17 -11.55
C VAL A 77 10.04 -19.69 -11.18
N ALA A 78 8.92 -19.17 -10.67
CA ALA A 78 8.82 -17.79 -10.22
C ALA A 78 9.83 -17.48 -9.11
N GLU A 79 9.95 -18.34 -8.09
CA GLU A 79 10.91 -18.15 -7.00
C GLU A 79 12.37 -18.13 -7.49
N GLY A 80 12.76 -19.07 -8.36
CA GLY A 80 14.09 -19.10 -8.93
C GLY A 80 14.39 -17.86 -9.78
N ALA A 81 13.41 -17.44 -10.59
CA ALA A 81 13.55 -16.29 -11.47
C ALA A 81 13.60 -14.97 -10.70
N ILE A 82 12.82 -14.82 -9.62
CA ILE A 82 12.89 -13.66 -8.71
C ILE A 82 14.32 -13.50 -8.18
N ARG A 83 14.91 -14.57 -7.64
CA ARG A 83 16.29 -14.52 -7.08
C ARG A 83 17.30 -14.12 -8.16
N LEU A 84 17.26 -14.80 -9.30
CA LEU A 84 18.19 -14.55 -10.41
C LEU A 84 18.07 -13.12 -10.96
N VAL A 85 16.86 -12.64 -11.24
CA VAL A 85 16.67 -11.31 -11.84
C VAL A 85 17.06 -10.22 -10.86
N ASN A 86 16.76 -10.36 -9.55
CA ASN A 86 17.23 -9.42 -8.54
C ASN A 86 18.76 -9.37 -8.44
N GLU A 87 19.45 -10.52 -8.51
CA GLU A 87 20.92 -10.57 -8.58
C GLU A 87 21.45 -9.80 -9.81
N MET A 88 20.81 -9.98 -10.97
CA MET A 88 21.22 -9.30 -12.20
C MET A 88 20.97 -7.79 -12.15
N VAL A 89 19.84 -7.35 -11.60
CA VAL A 89 19.52 -5.92 -11.42
C VAL A 89 20.48 -5.28 -10.43
N ALA A 90 20.75 -5.92 -9.29
CA ALA A 90 21.73 -5.43 -8.31
C ALA A 90 23.15 -5.33 -8.89
N ALA A 91 23.50 -6.22 -9.82
CA ALA A 91 24.78 -6.19 -10.54
C ALA A 91 24.82 -5.20 -11.72
N GLY A 92 23.74 -4.43 -11.98
CA GLY A 92 23.66 -3.49 -13.10
C GLY A 92 23.64 -4.16 -14.48
N LYS A 93 23.29 -5.45 -14.57
CA LYS A 93 23.28 -6.24 -15.81
C LYS A 93 21.96 -6.17 -16.56
N VAL A 94 20.90 -5.66 -15.93
CA VAL A 94 19.56 -5.51 -16.53
C VAL A 94 19.03 -4.12 -16.21
N HIS A 95 18.49 -3.44 -17.22
CA HIS A 95 17.98 -2.07 -17.14
C HIS A 95 16.49 -1.97 -17.46
N GLY A 96 15.85 -3.08 -17.80
CA GLY A 96 14.41 -3.18 -18.01
C GLY A 96 14.00 -4.63 -18.23
N ILE A 97 12.73 -4.94 -17.98
CA ILE A 97 12.15 -6.25 -18.20
C ILE A 97 10.87 -6.13 -19.02
N ILE A 98 10.74 -6.99 -20.03
CA ILE A 98 9.54 -7.11 -20.85
C ILE A 98 9.13 -8.57 -20.99
N ALA A 99 7.84 -8.83 -20.85
CA ALA A 99 7.30 -10.19 -20.91
C ALA A 99 6.05 -10.29 -21.79
N TYR A 100 5.85 -11.44 -22.43
CA TYR A 100 4.62 -11.76 -23.15
C TYR A 100 4.06 -13.12 -22.74
N GLY A 101 2.79 -13.15 -22.32
CA GLY A 101 2.13 -14.38 -21.93
C GLY A 101 0.65 -14.22 -21.61
N GLY A 102 -0.11 -15.30 -21.71
CA GLY A 102 -1.45 -15.40 -21.13
C GLY A 102 -1.40 -15.43 -19.60
N SER A 103 -2.45 -15.91 -18.95
CA SER A 103 -2.57 -15.87 -17.47
C SER A 103 -1.37 -16.45 -16.71
N MET A 104 -0.88 -17.63 -17.09
CA MET A 104 0.25 -18.27 -16.38
C MET A 104 1.58 -17.53 -16.59
N GLY A 105 1.88 -17.14 -17.84
CA GLY A 105 3.10 -16.40 -18.14
C GLY A 105 3.11 -15.03 -17.48
N ALA A 106 1.95 -14.35 -17.46
CA ALA A 106 1.78 -13.10 -16.74
C ALA A 106 1.99 -13.28 -15.24
N SER A 107 1.37 -14.29 -14.63
CA SER A 107 1.51 -14.57 -13.19
C SER A 107 2.97 -14.78 -12.77
N ILE A 108 3.76 -15.53 -13.53
CA ILE A 108 5.18 -15.74 -13.23
C ILE A 108 5.97 -14.45 -13.45
N ALA A 109 5.82 -13.83 -14.62
CA ALA A 109 6.61 -12.65 -15.00
C ALA A 109 6.33 -11.44 -14.09
N THR A 110 5.07 -11.21 -13.72
CA THR A 110 4.71 -10.06 -12.89
C THR A 110 5.14 -10.25 -11.45
N ARG A 111 5.19 -11.48 -10.92
CA ARG A 111 5.81 -11.76 -9.61
C ARG A 111 7.30 -11.39 -9.58
N ILE A 112 8.01 -11.57 -10.70
CA ILE A 112 9.39 -11.06 -10.82
C ILE A 112 9.38 -9.54 -10.80
N MET A 113 8.56 -8.92 -11.67
CA MET A 113 8.48 -7.45 -11.79
C MET A 113 8.11 -6.77 -10.47
N GLN A 114 7.19 -7.34 -9.69
CA GLN A 114 6.76 -6.80 -8.39
C GLN A 114 7.90 -6.70 -7.37
N THR A 115 8.96 -7.49 -7.52
CA THR A 115 10.14 -7.43 -6.62
C THR A 115 11.20 -6.43 -7.06
N LEU A 116 11.08 -5.88 -8.28
CA LEU A 116 12.06 -4.92 -8.79
C LEU A 116 11.77 -3.52 -8.26
N PRO A 117 12.80 -2.65 -8.14
CA PRO A 117 12.63 -1.30 -7.61
C PRO A 117 11.55 -0.49 -8.32
N ILE A 118 10.85 0.37 -7.57
CA ILE A 118 9.94 1.36 -8.14
C ILE A 118 10.72 2.28 -9.08
N GLY A 119 10.15 2.58 -10.25
CA GLY A 119 10.80 3.34 -11.32
C GLY A 119 11.65 2.47 -12.27
N PHE A 120 11.91 1.20 -11.93
CA PHE A 120 12.58 0.28 -12.86
C PHE A 120 11.67 -0.02 -14.07
N PRO A 121 12.16 -0.02 -15.32
CA PRO A 121 11.31 -0.32 -16.48
C PRO A 121 10.72 -1.73 -16.48
N LYS A 122 9.40 -1.84 -16.29
CA LYS A 122 8.65 -3.10 -16.18
C LYS A 122 7.46 -3.10 -17.13
N PHE A 123 7.45 -4.01 -18.11
CA PHE A 123 6.43 -4.02 -19.17
C PHE A 123 5.86 -5.42 -19.43
N MET A 124 4.57 -5.62 -19.19
CA MET A 124 3.87 -6.90 -19.34
C MET A 124 2.85 -6.84 -20.48
N LEU A 125 3.02 -7.70 -21.48
CA LEU A 125 1.99 -7.96 -22.49
C LEU A 125 1.17 -9.20 -22.10
N THR A 126 -0.12 -9.03 -21.81
CA THR A 126 -0.97 -10.19 -21.46
C THR A 126 -2.42 -10.04 -21.89
N THR A 127 -3.01 -11.17 -22.29
CA THR A 127 -4.46 -11.26 -22.58
C THR A 127 -5.32 -11.00 -21.35
N MET A 128 -4.74 -11.00 -20.15
CA MET A 128 -5.42 -10.64 -18.90
C MET A 128 -5.53 -9.12 -18.65
N ALA A 129 -4.88 -8.28 -19.48
CA ALA A 129 -4.81 -6.84 -19.23
C ALA A 129 -6.15 -6.10 -19.43
N SER A 130 -7.09 -6.72 -20.16
CA SER A 130 -8.48 -6.23 -20.29
C SER A 130 -9.40 -6.89 -19.25
N GLY A 131 -8.97 -6.93 -17.99
CA GLY A 131 -9.68 -7.56 -16.88
C GLY A 131 -9.21 -7.02 -15.53
N ASP A 132 -9.38 -7.80 -14.46
CA ASP A 132 -8.81 -7.48 -13.15
C ASP A 132 -7.28 -7.69 -13.18
N VAL A 133 -6.56 -6.57 -13.12
CA VAL A 133 -5.09 -6.55 -13.15
C VAL A 133 -4.46 -6.39 -11.78
N ALA A 134 -5.25 -6.22 -10.71
CA ALA A 134 -4.72 -5.94 -9.37
C ALA A 134 -3.73 -7.02 -8.87
N PRO A 135 -3.95 -8.34 -9.07
CA PRO A 135 -2.99 -9.37 -8.66
C PRO A 135 -1.67 -9.34 -9.44
N TYR A 136 -1.67 -8.80 -10.67
CA TYR A 136 -0.48 -8.73 -11.53
C TYR A 136 0.33 -7.48 -11.25
N VAL A 137 -0.31 -6.32 -11.07
CA VAL A 137 0.40 -5.06 -10.76
C VAL A 137 0.82 -5.03 -9.29
N GLY A 138 -0.06 -5.46 -8.39
CA GLY A 138 0.15 -5.33 -6.95
C GLY A 138 0.30 -3.86 -6.56
N THR A 139 1.37 -3.55 -5.86
CA THR A 139 1.78 -2.20 -5.42
C THR A 139 2.94 -1.63 -6.24
N SER A 140 3.34 -2.33 -7.30
CA SER A 140 4.45 -1.93 -8.18
C SER A 140 3.97 -1.05 -9.35
N ASP A 141 4.90 -0.40 -10.02
CA ASP A 141 4.69 0.42 -11.22
C ASP A 141 4.90 -0.41 -12.50
N ILE A 142 4.10 -1.47 -12.68
CA ILE A 142 4.15 -2.33 -13.87
C ILE A 142 3.25 -1.74 -14.96
N CYS A 143 3.81 -1.50 -16.15
CA CYS A 143 3.02 -1.16 -17.32
C CYS A 143 2.44 -2.43 -17.96
N MET A 144 1.12 -2.49 -18.17
CA MET A 144 0.46 -3.61 -18.83
C MET A 144 -0.18 -3.20 -20.16
N ILE A 145 -0.04 -4.03 -21.18
CA ILE A 145 -0.73 -3.86 -22.47
C ILE A 145 -1.50 -5.13 -22.86
N TYR A 146 -2.69 -4.93 -23.43
CA TYR A 146 -3.50 -6.00 -24.00
C TYR A 146 -3.03 -6.31 -25.44
N PRO A 147 -2.50 -7.52 -25.73
CA PRO A 147 -1.95 -7.89 -27.03
C PRO A 147 -3.03 -8.23 -28.07
N ILE A 148 -4.31 -8.18 -27.69
CA ILE A 148 -5.49 -8.59 -28.47
C ILE A 148 -5.56 -10.10 -28.75
N ALA A 149 -4.48 -10.72 -29.20
CA ALA A 149 -4.41 -12.15 -29.49
C ALA A 149 -3.39 -12.87 -28.59
N GLU A 150 -3.71 -14.12 -28.24
CA GLU A 150 -2.93 -14.97 -27.32
C GLU A 150 -1.69 -15.59 -27.96
N ALA A 151 -1.74 -15.87 -29.27
CA ALA A 151 -0.69 -16.61 -29.96
C ALA A 151 -0.57 -16.21 -31.45
N GLY A 152 0.62 -16.41 -31.99
CA GLY A 152 0.97 -16.24 -33.38
C GLY A 152 1.45 -14.83 -33.74
N LEU A 153 2.46 -14.77 -34.61
CA LEU A 153 2.92 -13.55 -35.25
C LEU A 153 2.09 -13.25 -36.50
N ASN A 154 1.11 -12.37 -36.35
CA ASN A 154 0.22 -11.95 -37.43
C ASN A 154 0.30 -10.42 -37.64
N LYS A 155 -0.48 -9.89 -38.59
CA LYS A 155 -0.47 -8.45 -38.92
C LYS A 155 -0.76 -7.55 -37.72
N VAL A 156 -1.56 -8.03 -36.76
CA VAL A 156 -1.95 -7.30 -35.54
C VAL A 156 -0.86 -7.44 -34.47
N THR A 157 -0.50 -8.66 -34.08
CA THR A 157 0.42 -8.90 -32.96
C THR A 157 1.82 -8.36 -33.22
N ARG A 158 2.32 -8.40 -34.47
CA ARG A 158 3.62 -7.81 -34.82
C ARG A 158 3.70 -6.31 -34.51
N GLY A 159 2.63 -5.56 -34.81
CA GLY A 159 2.58 -4.12 -34.52
C GLY A 159 2.59 -3.84 -33.02
N ILE A 160 1.82 -4.62 -32.25
CA ILE A 160 1.70 -4.43 -30.80
C ILE A 160 3.01 -4.80 -30.09
N LEU A 161 3.61 -5.94 -30.42
CA LEU A 161 4.91 -6.36 -29.88
C LEU A 161 6.02 -5.37 -30.25
N ASN A 162 6.01 -4.83 -31.47
CA ASN A 162 6.94 -3.77 -31.88
C ASN A 162 6.80 -2.52 -31.01
N ASN A 163 5.58 -2.07 -30.75
CA ASN A 163 5.34 -0.88 -29.92
C ASN A 163 5.78 -1.12 -28.47
N ALA A 164 5.51 -2.29 -27.91
CA ALA A 164 5.92 -2.64 -26.55
C ALA A 164 7.46 -2.70 -26.40
N ALA A 165 8.16 -3.25 -27.40
CA ALA A 165 9.63 -3.21 -27.44
C ALA A 165 10.16 -1.78 -27.46
N GLY A 166 9.58 -0.90 -28.27
CA GLY A 166 9.92 0.53 -28.27
C GLY A 166 9.66 1.21 -26.93
N ALA A 167 8.54 0.88 -26.27
CA ALA A 167 8.16 1.44 -24.99
C ALA A 167 9.15 1.07 -23.88
N VAL A 168 9.48 -0.21 -23.69
CA VAL A 168 10.41 -0.63 -22.64
C VAL A 168 11.83 -0.08 -22.86
N VAL A 169 12.30 -0.01 -24.11
CA VAL A 169 13.59 0.60 -24.44
C VAL A 169 13.56 2.10 -24.19
N GLY A 170 12.44 2.77 -24.50
CA GLY A 170 12.23 4.18 -24.16
C GLY A 170 12.28 4.43 -22.66
N MET A 171 11.59 3.61 -21.87
CA MET A 171 11.63 3.67 -20.39
C MET A 171 13.06 3.48 -19.86
N ALA A 172 13.81 2.50 -20.37
CA ALA A 172 15.19 2.24 -19.95
C ALA A 172 16.18 3.34 -20.35
N ASN A 173 15.82 4.16 -21.35
CA ASN A 173 16.58 5.34 -21.79
C ASN A 173 15.97 6.66 -21.30
N ALA A 174 15.05 6.63 -20.33
CA ALA A 174 14.49 7.84 -19.77
C ALA A 174 15.61 8.78 -19.30
N PRO A 175 15.49 10.10 -19.55
CA PRO A 175 16.53 11.03 -19.16
C PRO A 175 16.69 11.04 -17.64
N ALA A 176 17.93 11.14 -17.17
CA ALA A 176 18.20 11.34 -15.75
C ALA A 176 17.51 12.63 -15.26
N LEU A 177 16.98 12.59 -14.05
CA LEU A 177 16.30 13.70 -13.38
C LEU A 177 17.31 14.79 -12.92
N LYS A 178 18.03 15.39 -13.85
CA LYS A 178 19.04 16.41 -13.55
C LYS A 178 18.37 17.71 -13.09
N GLY A 179 18.90 18.29 -12.02
CA GLY A 179 18.44 19.59 -11.50
C GLY A 179 17.14 19.50 -10.70
N ILE A 180 16.70 18.29 -10.33
CA ILE A 180 15.62 18.09 -9.37
C ILE A 180 16.27 17.90 -8.00
N GLU A 181 15.88 18.74 -7.04
CA GLU A 181 16.28 18.59 -5.65
C GLU A 181 15.57 17.35 -5.06
N GLU A 182 16.33 16.41 -4.50
CA GLU A 182 15.77 15.28 -3.78
C GLU A 182 15.52 15.69 -2.32
N LYS A 183 14.25 15.70 -1.92
CA LYS A 183 13.83 15.93 -0.54
C LYS A 183 13.46 14.60 0.12
N PRO A 184 13.67 14.45 1.44
CA PRO A 184 13.14 13.29 2.14
C PRO A 184 11.63 13.23 2.00
N LEU A 185 11.09 12.06 1.67
CA LEU A 185 9.67 11.87 1.39
C LEU A 185 8.93 11.44 2.65
N ILE A 186 7.84 12.13 2.95
CA ILE A 186 6.91 11.80 4.03
C ILE A 186 5.70 11.08 3.45
N GLY A 187 5.39 9.90 3.99
CA GLY A 187 4.13 9.22 3.71
C GLY A 187 3.01 9.87 4.51
N CYS A 188 1.82 9.99 3.92
CA CYS A 188 0.63 10.50 4.61
C CYS A 188 -0.63 9.73 4.16
N MET A 189 -1.37 9.16 5.10
CA MET A 189 -2.59 8.38 4.79
C MET A 189 -3.86 9.22 4.94
N MET A 190 -4.72 9.16 3.93
CA MET A 190 -5.94 10.00 3.82
C MET A 190 -7.20 9.19 3.57
N PHE A 191 -8.34 9.69 4.04
CA PHE A 191 -9.66 9.33 3.56
C PHE A 191 -10.52 10.59 3.42
N GLY A 192 -11.65 10.50 2.70
CA GLY A 192 -12.51 11.67 2.48
C GLY A 192 -12.90 12.37 3.78
N VAL A 193 -13.18 11.60 4.82
CA VAL A 193 -13.59 12.08 6.15
C VAL A 193 -12.47 12.70 6.99
N THR A 194 -11.20 12.57 6.59
CA THR A 194 -10.01 13.10 7.29
C THR A 194 -9.24 14.15 6.48
N THR A 195 -9.74 14.52 5.30
CA THR A 195 -9.10 15.46 4.36
C THR A 195 -8.58 16.75 5.03
N PRO A 196 -9.35 17.45 5.89
CA PRO A 196 -8.86 18.68 6.52
C PRO A 196 -7.60 18.48 7.35
N CYS A 197 -7.54 17.41 8.15
CA CYS A 197 -6.38 17.07 8.98
C CYS A 197 -5.15 16.79 8.10
N VAL A 198 -5.33 15.93 7.10
CA VAL A 198 -4.25 15.50 6.20
C VAL A 198 -3.65 16.66 5.41
N LEU A 199 -4.48 17.50 4.78
CA LEU A 199 -3.97 18.61 3.97
C LEU A 199 -3.21 19.63 4.82
N ARG A 200 -3.68 19.88 6.05
CA ARG A 200 -3.00 20.79 6.98
C ARG A 200 -1.65 20.23 7.43
N ALA A 201 -1.62 19.00 7.93
CA ALA A 201 -0.39 18.37 8.39
C ALA A 201 0.64 18.24 7.26
N SER A 202 0.19 17.85 6.06
CA SER A 202 1.05 17.75 4.87
C SER A 202 1.65 19.11 4.50
N SER A 203 0.86 20.19 4.51
CA SER A 203 1.36 21.54 4.22
C SER A 203 2.44 22.01 5.20
N ILE A 204 2.40 21.57 6.46
CA ILE A 204 3.43 21.89 7.46
C ILE A 204 4.73 21.16 7.12
N MET A 205 4.65 19.88 6.74
CA MET A 205 5.82 19.10 6.31
C MET A 205 6.46 19.69 5.04
N GLU A 206 5.65 20.07 4.05
CA GLU A 206 6.12 20.72 2.81
C GLU A 206 6.87 22.03 3.10
N LYS A 207 6.31 22.88 3.98
CA LYS A 207 6.96 24.13 4.40
C LYS A 207 8.26 23.89 5.17
N ALA A 208 8.40 22.74 5.81
CA ALA A 208 9.62 22.32 6.49
C ALA A 208 10.66 21.69 5.56
N GLY A 209 10.41 21.63 4.25
CA GLY A 209 11.39 21.19 3.25
C GLY A 209 11.29 19.71 2.86
N TYR A 210 10.18 19.04 3.19
CA TYR A 210 9.93 17.65 2.82
C TYR A 210 9.04 17.56 1.58
N ASP A 211 9.17 16.48 0.81
CA ASP A 211 8.10 16.07 -0.12
C ASP A 211 7.07 15.25 0.65
N VAL A 212 5.79 15.33 0.26
CA VAL A 212 4.72 14.55 0.90
C VAL A 212 3.95 13.74 -0.13
N MET A 213 3.89 12.42 0.07
CA MET A 213 3.06 11.52 -0.69
C MET A 213 1.78 11.20 0.10
N ILE A 214 0.65 11.71 -0.40
CA ILE A 214 -0.67 11.44 0.17
C ILE A 214 -1.29 10.23 -0.54
N ASN A 215 -1.47 9.12 0.19
CA ASN A 215 -2.14 7.94 -0.32
C ASN A 215 -3.56 7.82 0.22
N HIS A 216 -4.49 7.47 -0.66
CA HIS A 216 -5.86 7.16 -0.28
C HIS A 216 -5.88 5.80 0.43
N ALA A 217 -6.34 5.76 1.67
CA ALA A 217 -6.56 4.52 2.42
C ALA A 217 -7.73 3.78 1.76
N VAL A 218 -7.49 2.88 0.82
CA VAL A 218 -8.54 2.11 0.11
C VAL A 218 -8.10 0.65 -0.08
N GLY A 219 -7.28 0.18 0.84
CA GLY A 219 -6.60 -1.10 0.80
C GLY A 219 -5.31 -1.05 -0.01
N SER A 220 -5.40 -0.65 -1.28
CA SER A 220 -4.21 -0.54 -2.14
C SER A 220 -3.26 0.55 -1.66
N GLY A 221 -3.76 1.70 -1.23
CA GLY A 221 -2.92 2.80 -0.78
C GLY A 221 -2.11 2.45 0.48
N GLY A 222 -2.72 1.77 1.45
CA GLY A 222 -2.02 1.25 2.63
C GLY A 222 -0.95 0.23 2.26
N ARG A 223 -1.28 -0.78 1.44
CA ARG A 223 -0.29 -1.76 0.96
C ARG A 223 0.88 -1.10 0.26
N SER A 224 0.60 -0.17 -0.65
CA SER A 224 1.64 0.59 -1.35
C SER A 224 2.52 1.38 -0.37
N MET A 225 1.94 1.97 0.67
CA MET A 225 2.70 2.70 1.68
C MET A 225 3.62 1.78 2.49
N GLU A 226 3.13 0.62 2.94
CA GLU A 226 3.96 -0.37 3.64
C GLU A 226 5.15 -0.81 2.76
N ASP A 227 4.92 -1.07 1.48
CA ASP A 227 5.99 -1.46 0.55
C ASP A 227 6.98 -0.33 0.30
N LEU A 228 6.51 0.92 0.12
CA LEU A 228 7.39 2.07 -0.07
C LEU A 228 8.28 2.33 1.15
N ILE A 229 7.75 2.12 2.37
CA ILE A 229 8.54 2.18 3.61
C ILE A 229 9.63 1.10 3.60
N ARG A 230 9.28 -0.17 3.30
CA ARG A 230 10.24 -1.28 3.28
C ARG A 230 11.32 -1.12 2.21
N ASN A 231 10.99 -0.46 1.11
CA ASN A 231 11.92 -0.13 0.03
C ASN A 231 12.74 1.15 0.30
N GLY A 232 12.57 1.80 1.46
CA GLY A 232 13.39 2.94 1.88
C GLY A 232 13.04 4.27 1.21
N PHE A 233 11.88 4.39 0.56
CA PHE A 233 11.44 5.65 -0.04
C PHE A 233 10.94 6.64 1.01
N ILE A 234 10.35 6.15 2.10
CA ILE A 234 9.67 6.97 3.11
C ILE A 234 10.60 7.22 4.30
N ALA A 235 10.88 8.49 4.59
CA ALA A 235 11.72 8.93 5.70
C ALA A 235 10.94 9.07 7.03
N GLY A 236 9.64 9.34 6.95
CA GLY A 236 8.75 9.47 8.11
C GLY A 236 7.29 9.35 7.71
N MET A 237 6.43 9.01 8.67
CA MET A 237 5.05 8.64 8.40
C MET A 237 4.04 9.46 9.22
N LEU A 238 3.13 10.14 8.53
CA LEU A 238 1.88 10.68 9.07
C LEU A 238 0.75 9.68 8.79
N ASP A 239 0.61 8.66 9.62
CA ASP A 239 -0.43 7.66 9.47
C ASP A 239 -1.75 8.12 10.11
N ILE A 240 -2.29 9.22 9.57
CA ILE A 240 -3.47 9.92 10.09
C ILE A 240 -4.72 9.07 9.94
N THR A 241 -4.81 8.32 8.83
CA THR A 241 -5.98 7.54 8.46
C THR A 241 -5.65 6.06 8.41
N THR A 242 -6.12 5.32 9.41
CA THR A 242 -5.79 3.91 9.63
C THR A 242 -6.96 2.96 9.39
N HIS A 243 -8.08 3.45 8.82
CA HIS A 243 -9.32 2.69 8.69
C HIS A 243 -9.22 1.33 7.98
N GLU A 244 -8.23 1.14 7.11
CA GLU A 244 -8.00 -0.14 6.41
C GLU A 244 -7.81 -1.31 7.41
N ILE A 245 -7.44 -1.02 8.65
CA ILE A 245 -7.39 -1.96 9.78
C ILE A 245 -8.80 -2.40 10.19
N ALA A 246 -9.76 -1.47 10.30
CA ALA A 246 -11.15 -1.81 10.63
C ALA A 246 -11.76 -2.71 9.55
N ASP A 247 -11.53 -2.39 8.28
CA ASP A 247 -12.00 -3.18 7.15
C ASP A 247 -11.40 -4.60 7.15
N GLU A 248 -10.09 -4.75 7.39
CA GLU A 248 -9.44 -6.07 7.53
C GLU A 248 -10.03 -6.88 8.69
N MET A 249 -10.22 -6.26 9.85
CA MET A 249 -10.69 -6.96 11.05
C MET A 249 -12.18 -7.31 11.02
N LEU A 250 -12.99 -6.50 10.34
CA LEU A 250 -14.45 -6.53 10.46
C LEU A 250 -15.16 -6.92 9.15
N GLY A 251 -14.40 -7.23 8.09
CA GLY A 251 -14.91 -7.73 6.82
C GLY A 251 -15.38 -6.64 5.86
N GLY A 252 -14.78 -5.46 5.94
CA GLY A 252 -14.94 -4.40 4.94
C GLY A 252 -14.16 -4.67 3.65
N VAL A 253 -14.44 -3.90 2.61
CA VAL A 253 -13.90 -4.13 1.25
C VAL A 253 -12.60 -3.39 0.95
N LEU A 254 -12.18 -2.47 1.82
CA LEU A 254 -10.99 -1.62 1.66
C LEU A 254 -9.84 -2.09 2.57
N SER A 255 -9.69 -3.39 2.77
CA SER A 255 -8.59 -3.96 3.56
C SER A 255 -7.23 -3.74 2.88
N ALA A 256 -6.23 -3.32 3.69
CA ALA A 256 -4.81 -3.29 3.32
C ALA A 256 -4.05 -4.56 3.75
N GLY A 257 -4.76 -5.58 4.24
CA GLY A 257 -4.20 -6.85 4.69
C GLY A 257 -3.60 -6.80 6.10
N PRO A 258 -3.12 -7.95 6.59
CA PRO A 258 -2.72 -8.14 7.99
C PRO A 258 -1.45 -7.37 8.36
N ASP A 259 -0.65 -6.94 7.40
CA ASP A 259 0.61 -6.22 7.62
C ASP A 259 0.42 -4.71 7.72
N ARG A 260 -0.80 -4.18 7.58
CA ARG A 260 -1.05 -2.75 7.76
C ARG A 260 -0.57 -2.26 9.14
N LEU A 261 0.09 -1.10 9.18
CA LEU A 261 0.71 -0.46 10.34
C LEU A 261 1.91 -1.26 10.91
N THR A 262 2.74 -1.88 10.07
CA THR A 262 3.91 -2.64 10.56
C THR A 262 5.24 -2.15 10.01
N ALA A 263 5.30 -1.70 8.76
CA ALA A 263 6.55 -1.37 8.08
C ALA A 263 7.31 -0.24 8.77
N ALA A 264 6.62 0.83 9.18
CA ALA A 264 7.28 1.96 9.85
C ALA A 264 7.98 1.52 11.14
N GLY A 265 7.27 0.72 11.96
CA GLY A 265 7.80 0.15 13.19
C GLY A 265 8.95 -0.84 12.95
N ASP A 266 8.81 -1.70 11.95
CA ASP A 266 9.82 -2.72 11.61
C ASP A 266 11.13 -2.12 11.09
N MET A 267 11.01 -1.09 10.25
CA MET A 267 12.13 -0.37 9.62
C MET A 267 12.70 0.71 10.54
N GLY A 268 12.00 1.05 11.63
CA GLY A 268 12.45 2.02 12.61
C GLY A 268 12.36 3.47 12.15
N ILE A 269 11.55 3.78 11.14
CA ILE A 269 11.32 5.17 10.73
C ILE A 269 10.35 5.87 11.71
N PRO A 270 10.49 7.19 11.94
CA PRO A 270 9.52 7.97 12.70
C PRO A 270 8.08 7.83 12.20
N GLN A 271 7.14 7.59 13.11
CA GLN A 271 5.71 7.55 12.78
C GLN A 271 4.84 8.28 13.80
N VAL A 272 3.90 9.06 13.28
CA VAL A 272 2.80 9.63 14.05
C VAL A 272 1.50 9.07 13.50
N VAL A 273 0.76 8.39 14.36
CA VAL A 273 -0.42 7.59 14.00
C VAL A 273 -1.65 8.23 14.62
N ALA A 274 -2.79 8.15 13.93
CA ALA A 274 -4.08 8.56 14.47
C ALA A 274 -5.21 7.63 13.98
N PRO A 275 -6.36 7.58 14.67
CA PRO A 275 -7.42 6.60 14.38
C PRO A 275 -8.36 7.03 13.25
N GLY A 276 -7.87 7.82 12.28
CA GLY A 276 -8.72 8.47 11.30
C GLY A 276 -9.50 7.47 10.45
N GLY A 277 -10.81 7.67 10.36
CA GLY A 277 -11.72 6.79 9.61
C GLY A 277 -11.97 5.41 10.25
N LEU A 278 -11.32 5.03 11.35
CA LEU A 278 -11.56 3.74 12.05
C LEU A 278 -12.97 3.66 12.65
N ASP A 279 -13.75 4.72 12.55
CA ASP A 279 -15.16 4.80 12.93
C ASP A 279 -16.08 4.16 11.88
N LEU A 280 -15.55 3.75 10.72
CA LEU A 280 -16.30 3.22 9.59
C LEU A 280 -15.78 1.84 9.13
N ILE A 281 -16.71 0.95 8.78
CA ILE A 281 -16.50 -0.28 8.01
C ILE A 281 -17.04 -0.03 6.60
N ASN A 282 -16.21 -0.21 5.57
CA ASN A 282 -16.58 0.16 4.21
C ASN A 282 -17.09 -1.04 3.40
N PHE A 283 -18.16 -0.81 2.65
CA PHE A 283 -18.76 -1.76 1.74
C PHE A 283 -19.02 -1.13 0.38
N GLY A 284 -19.45 -1.96 -0.57
CA GLY A 284 -19.95 -1.50 -1.86
C GLY A 284 -21.32 -0.81 -1.75
N PRO A 285 -22.16 -0.87 -2.80
CA PRO A 285 -23.52 -0.38 -2.73
C PRO A 285 -24.30 -1.01 -1.55
N LYS A 286 -25.29 -0.30 -0.99
CA LYS A 286 -26.04 -0.73 0.20
C LYS A 286 -26.53 -2.19 0.19
N HIS A 287 -26.96 -2.71 -0.96
CA HIS A 287 -27.44 -4.09 -1.09
C HIS A 287 -26.35 -5.16 -0.89
N THR A 288 -25.08 -4.76 -0.89
CA THR A 288 -23.93 -5.62 -0.61
C THR A 288 -23.54 -5.64 0.88
N VAL A 289 -24.11 -4.73 1.68
CA VAL A 289 -23.85 -4.68 3.13
C VAL A 289 -24.44 -5.93 3.79
N PRO A 290 -23.68 -6.66 4.64
CA PRO A 290 -24.19 -7.83 5.35
C PRO A 290 -25.48 -7.53 6.14
N GLU A 291 -26.49 -8.38 6.00
CA GLU A 291 -27.81 -8.20 6.63
C GLU A 291 -27.72 -8.06 8.16
N ARG A 292 -26.77 -8.75 8.79
CA ARG A 292 -26.49 -8.61 10.23
C ARG A 292 -26.19 -7.16 10.61
N LEU A 293 -25.31 -6.48 9.87
CA LEU A 293 -24.90 -5.11 10.17
C LEU A 293 -26.03 -4.10 9.93
N LEU A 294 -26.86 -4.34 8.91
CA LEU A 294 -28.05 -3.50 8.67
C LEU A 294 -29.05 -3.55 9.83
N LYS A 295 -29.15 -4.67 10.55
CA LYS A 295 -30.01 -4.81 11.73
C LYS A 295 -29.43 -4.13 12.99
N GLU A 296 -28.17 -3.70 12.94
CA GLU A 296 -27.47 -3.07 14.07
C GLU A 296 -27.45 -1.54 13.96
N THR A 297 -27.95 -0.95 12.87
CA THR A 297 -27.75 0.48 12.57
C THR A 297 -28.42 1.45 13.52
N ASP A 298 -29.44 0.99 14.26
CA ASP A 298 -30.13 1.78 15.28
C ASP A 298 -29.37 1.86 16.60
N GLN A 299 -28.29 1.07 16.76
CA GLN A 299 -27.45 1.11 17.96
C GLN A 299 -26.58 2.37 17.96
N PRO A 300 -26.27 2.95 19.14
CA PRO A 300 -25.41 4.12 19.24
C PRO A 300 -24.05 3.90 18.56
N GLY A 301 -23.72 4.76 17.59
CA GLY A 301 -22.47 4.72 16.85
C GLY A 301 -22.39 3.67 15.72
N ARG A 302 -23.50 2.97 15.42
CA ARG A 302 -23.60 1.97 14.34
C ARG A 302 -24.29 2.48 13.07
N GLY A 303 -24.51 3.79 12.95
CA GLY A 303 -25.28 4.34 11.85
C GLY A 303 -24.74 3.98 10.47
N LEU A 304 -25.67 3.93 9.52
CA LEU A 304 -25.39 3.69 8.11
C LEU A 304 -25.14 5.03 7.41
N TYR A 305 -24.06 5.09 6.64
CA TYR A 305 -23.72 6.23 5.81
C TYR A 305 -23.60 5.81 4.34
N GLU A 306 -24.58 6.21 3.53
CA GLU A 306 -24.53 6.03 2.08
C GLU A 306 -23.71 7.17 1.47
N HIS A 307 -22.40 6.96 1.33
CA HIS A 307 -21.48 7.98 0.83
C HIS A 307 -21.80 8.34 -0.63
N ASN A 308 -22.02 7.34 -1.47
CA ASN A 308 -22.42 7.49 -2.87
C ASN A 308 -23.09 6.18 -3.36
N PRO A 309 -23.61 6.12 -4.60
CA PRO A 309 -24.29 4.91 -5.10
C PRO A 309 -23.46 3.62 -5.08
N THR A 310 -22.14 3.70 -5.02
CA THR A 310 -21.22 2.55 -5.04
C THR A 310 -20.56 2.25 -3.69
N VAL A 311 -20.72 3.11 -2.68
CA VAL A 311 -20.03 3.00 -1.38
C VAL A 311 -21.00 3.28 -0.24
N THR A 312 -21.09 2.33 0.69
CA THR A 312 -21.84 2.44 1.94
C THR A 312 -20.96 2.08 3.11
N CYS A 313 -21.03 2.86 4.18
CA CYS A 313 -20.25 2.64 5.39
C CYS A 313 -21.19 2.30 6.56
N ILE A 314 -20.72 1.44 7.48
CA ILE A 314 -21.39 1.15 8.75
C ILE A 314 -20.46 1.60 9.88
N GLY A 315 -21.02 2.26 10.89
CA GLY A 315 -20.24 2.67 12.05
C GLY A 315 -19.64 1.49 12.82
N VAL A 316 -18.41 1.63 13.30
CA VAL A 316 -17.74 0.66 14.18
C VAL A 316 -18.35 0.75 15.58
N SER A 317 -18.68 -0.42 16.17
CA SER A 317 -19.24 -0.48 17.52
C SER A 317 -18.19 -0.18 18.60
N MET A 318 -18.68 0.05 19.82
CA MET A 318 -17.85 0.29 21.01
C MET A 318 -16.93 -0.90 21.35
N ASP A 319 -17.40 -2.13 21.18
CA ASP A 319 -16.61 -3.33 21.44
C ASP A 319 -15.60 -3.61 20.31
N GLU A 320 -15.96 -3.31 19.06
CA GLU A 320 -15.02 -3.38 17.94
C GLU A 320 -13.95 -2.30 18.04
N ALA A 321 -14.28 -1.08 18.47
CA ALA A 321 -13.29 -0.04 18.72
C ALA A 321 -12.29 -0.46 19.81
N TYR A 322 -12.75 -1.13 20.88
CA TYR A 322 -11.84 -1.73 21.86
C TYR A 322 -10.89 -2.75 21.18
N ARG A 323 -11.43 -3.70 20.40
CA ARG A 323 -10.64 -4.72 19.70
C ARG A 323 -9.63 -4.12 18.70
N ILE A 324 -10.02 -3.07 17.99
CA ILE A 324 -9.12 -2.33 17.08
C ILE A 324 -8.00 -1.67 17.89
N GLY A 325 -8.30 -1.11 19.06
CA GLY A 325 -7.28 -0.57 19.97
C GLY A 325 -6.30 -1.65 20.45
N GLU A 326 -6.77 -2.84 20.82
CA GLU A 326 -5.90 -3.97 21.15
C GLU A 326 -4.97 -4.32 19.97
N HIS A 327 -5.54 -4.45 18.77
CA HIS A 327 -4.81 -4.82 17.57
C HIS A 327 -3.73 -3.78 17.18
N MET A 328 -4.06 -2.49 17.25
CA MET A 328 -3.09 -1.43 16.98
C MET A 328 -2.00 -1.37 18.05
N ALA A 329 -2.34 -1.56 19.33
CA ALA A 329 -1.35 -1.62 20.40
C ALA A 329 -0.35 -2.77 20.20
N GLU A 330 -0.83 -3.96 19.83
CA GLU A 330 0.03 -5.12 19.54
C GLU A 330 1.06 -4.84 18.43
N LYS A 331 0.65 -4.11 17.38
CA LYS A 331 1.55 -3.70 16.29
C LYS A 331 2.54 -2.64 16.74
N LEU A 332 2.06 -1.58 17.39
CA LEU A 332 2.90 -0.46 17.85
C LEU A 332 3.91 -0.87 18.92
N ASN A 333 3.58 -1.85 19.77
CA ASN A 333 4.51 -2.41 20.75
C ASN A 333 5.77 -3.02 20.09
N ARG A 334 5.67 -3.44 18.82
CA ARG A 334 6.81 -3.99 18.04
C ARG A 334 7.65 -2.91 17.37
N ALA A 335 7.21 -1.64 17.40
CA ALA A 335 7.94 -0.56 16.76
C ALA A 335 9.33 -0.36 17.37
N LYS A 336 10.33 -0.22 16.50
CA LYS A 336 11.74 -0.04 16.85
C LYS A 336 12.17 1.43 16.84
N GLY A 337 11.49 2.27 16.06
CA GLY A 337 11.74 3.71 15.96
C GLY A 337 10.75 4.56 16.78
N PRO A 338 10.96 5.89 16.85
CA PRO A 338 10.04 6.82 17.51
C PRO A 338 8.62 6.69 16.94
N SER A 339 7.65 6.44 17.82
CA SER A 339 6.26 6.18 17.45
C SER A 339 5.32 6.88 18.42
N VAL A 340 4.41 7.70 17.91
CA VAL A 340 3.36 8.34 18.72
C VAL A 340 1.99 8.03 18.14
N LEU A 341 1.07 7.57 18.98
CA LEU A 341 -0.35 7.44 18.64
C LEU A 341 -1.14 8.58 19.29
N CYS A 342 -1.68 9.48 18.47
CA CYS A 342 -2.52 10.58 18.90
C CYS A 342 -4.00 10.20 18.78
N VAL A 343 -4.75 10.27 19.88
CA VAL A 343 -6.18 9.92 19.91
C VAL A 343 -7.03 11.18 20.08
N PRO A 344 -7.81 11.60 19.07
CA PRO A 344 -8.76 12.70 19.18
C PRO A 344 -10.03 12.22 19.89
N MET A 345 -10.32 12.78 21.06
CA MET A 345 -11.44 12.37 21.88
C MET A 345 -12.79 12.82 21.35
N ARG A 346 -12.85 13.85 20.50
CA ARG A 346 -14.11 14.43 20.00
C ARG A 346 -14.52 13.92 18.61
N GLY A 347 -13.84 12.90 18.09
CA GLY A 347 -14.21 12.18 16.88
C GLY A 347 -13.07 11.96 15.89
N TRP A 348 -13.21 10.91 15.07
CA TRP A 348 -12.16 10.39 14.19
C TRP A 348 -12.30 10.82 12.71
N GLY A 349 -13.28 11.66 12.40
CA GLY A 349 -13.52 12.12 11.05
C GLY A 349 -14.91 12.73 10.91
N ALA A 350 -15.22 13.23 9.71
CA ALA A 350 -16.46 13.92 9.40
C ALA A 350 -17.76 13.14 9.72
N CYS A 351 -17.70 11.81 9.84
CA CYS A 351 -18.84 10.97 10.20
C CYS A 351 -19.04 10.81 11.73
N ASP A 352 -18.06 11.20 12.54
CA ASP A 352 -18.07 11.12 14.01
C ASP A 352 -18.06 12.52 14.65
N LEU A 353 -18.96 13.39 14.16
CA LEU A 353 -19.11 14.77 14.63
C LEU A 353 -20.37 14.94 15.49
N ALA A 354 -20.25 15.61 16.64
CA ALA A 354 -21.40 15.94 17.48
C ALA A 354 -22.40 16.90 16.81
N THR A 355 -21.87 17.85 16.05
CA THR A 355 -22.63 18.87 15.33
C THR A 355 -22.00 19.02 13.94
N PRO A 356 -22.80 19.13 12.86
CA PRO A 356 -22.27 19.28 11.52
C PRO A 356 -21.50 20.61 11.38
N ASP A 357 -20.27 20.52 10.86
CA ASP A 357 -19.41 21.67 10.58
C ASP A 357 -18.62 21.44 9.30
N ILE A 358 -18.99 22.15 8.23
CA ILE A 358 -18.35 22.04 6.91
C ILE A 358 -16.82 22.19 6.97
N LYS A 359 -16.27 22.97 7.91
CA LYS A 359 -14.81 23.15 8.04
C LYS A 359 -14.12 21.89 8.54
N LEU A 360 -14.81 21.08 9.33
CA LEU A 360 -14.34 19.79 9.85
C LEU A 360 -14.75 18.62 8.94
N GLY A 361 -15.35 18.91 7.78
CA GLY A 361 -15.98 17.93 6.89
C GLY A 361 -17.47 17.74 7.19
N TRP A 362 -18.19 17.07 6.29
CA TRP A 362 -19.64 16.96 6.41
C TRP A 362 -20.17 15.63 5.89
N SER A 363 -21.09 15.03 6.64
CA SER A 363 -21.78 13.78 6.28
C SER A 363 -23.31 13.91 6.18
N GLY A 364 -23.87 15.07 6.55
CA GLY A 364 -25.31 15.27 6.61
C GLY A 364 -25.75 16.47 7.46
N PRO A 365 -27.03 16.87 7.40
CA PRO A 365 -27.54 18.06 8.09
C PRO A 365 -27.64 17.93 9.62
N GLY A 366 -27.42 16.74 10.18
CA GLY A 366 -27.41 16.47 11.62
C GLY A 366 -26.02 16.07 12.12
N PRO A 367 -25.92 15.57 13.38
CA PRO A 367 -24.72 14.91 13.86
C PRO A 367 -24.23 13.86 12.87
N GLY A 368 -22.94 13.58 12.91
CA GLY A 368 -22.33 12.52 12.11
C GLY A 368 -23.07 11.19 12.34
N PRO A 369 -23.27 10.38 11.28
CA PRO A 369 -24.07 9.15 11.35
C PRO A 369 -23.54 8.14 12.37
N VAL A 370 -22.25 8.21 12.72
CA VAL A 370 -21.61 7.29 13.67
C VAL A 370 -21.25 7.97 14.98
N TRP A 371 -21.68 9.22 15.18
CA TRP A 371 -21.51 9.92 16.44
C TRP A 371 -22.29 9.25 17.57
N ALA A 372 -21.60 9.02 18.70
CA ALA A 372 -22.22 8.59 19.94
C ALA A 372 -21.50 9.24 21.13
N PRO A 373 -22.19 10.09 21.93
CA PRO A 373 -21.56 10.74 23.05
C PRO A 373 -21.25 9.74 24.18
N ASP A 374 -20.11 9.95 24.84
CA ASP A 374 -19.80 9.29 26.10
C ASP A 374 -20.77 9.71 27.22
N GLU A 375 -20.99 8.81 28.17
CA GLU A 375 -21.96 9.03 29.25
C GLU A 375 -21.44 9.99 30.32
N GLN A 376 -20.13 10.01 30.58
CA GLN A 376 -19.50 10.85 31.59
C GLN A 376 -19.07 12.20 31.00
N ASN A 377 -18.58 12.19 29.76
CA ASN A 377 -18.23 13.41 29.04
C ASN A 377 -18.92 13.44 27.66
N PRO A 378 -20.10 14.08 27.54
CA PRO A 378 -20.85 14.12 26.28
C PRO A 378 -20.16 14.84 25.11
N GLN A 379 -19.04 15.53 25.35
CA GLN A 379 -18.22 16.11 24.27
C GLN A 379 -17.29 15.08 23.62
N TRP A 380 -17.09 13.93 24.26
CA TRP A 380 -16.24 12.86 23.76
C TRP A 380 -17.05 11.84 22.98
N SER A 381 -16.43 11.31 21.94
CA SER A 381 -16.88 10.10 21.26
C SER A 381 -16.72 8.94 22.23
N ARG A 382 -17.82 8.24 22.52
CA ARG A 382 -17.81 7.00 23.31
C ARG A 382 -16.87 5.96 22.71
N ARG A 383 -16.70 5.99 21.39
CA ARG A 383 -15.77 5.14 20.65
C ARG A 383 -14.33 5.44 21.04
N SER A 384 -13.95 6.72 21.08
CA SER A 384 -12.63 7.15 21.55
C SER A 384 -12.35 6.67 22.98
N VAL A 385 -13.31 6.80 23.90
CA VAL A 385 -13.14 6.32 25.28
C VAL A 385 -12.84 4.81 25.32
N ARG A 386 -13.58 4.01 24.55
CA ARG A 386 -13.38 2.55 24.49
C ARG A 386 -12.07 2.16 23.83
N TYR A 387 -11.67 2.88 22.79
CA TYR A 387 -10.38 2.69 22.12
C TYR A 387 -9.20 3.03 23.04
N VAL A 388 -9.24 4.17 23.73
CA VAL A 388 -8.20 4.58 24.70
C VAL A 388 -8.09 3.57 25.84
N LYS A 389 -9.21 3.03 26.33
CA LYS A 389 -9.21 1.96 27.33
C LYS A 389 -8.41 0.73 26.84
N ALA A 390 -8.63 0.29 25.61
CA ALA A 390 -7.88 -0.84 25.05
C ALA A 390 -6.38 -0.53 24.93
N LEU A 391 -6.02 0.68 24.49
CA LEU A 391 -4.62 1.10 24.44
C LEU A 391 -3.98 1.10 25.83
N ARG A 392 -4.69 1.58 26.86
CA ARG A 392 -4.22 1.60 28.25
C ARG A 392 -3.94 0.19 28.77
N ASP A 393 -4.76 -0.77 28.37
CA ASP A 393 -4.62 -2.17 28.77
C ASP A 393 -3.48 -2.91 28.05
N LYS A 394 -3.05 -2.44 26.86
CA LYS A 394 -2.18 -3.21 25.95
C LYS A 394 -0.86 -2.57 25.55
N ILE A 395 -0.77 -1.24 25.54
CA ILE A 395 0.48 -0.55 25.19
C ILE A 395 1.52 -0.84 26.27
N ASP A 396 2.73 -1.19 25.84
CA ASP A 396 3.86 -1.40 26.75
C ASP A 396 4.35 -0.05 27.29
N PRO A 397 4.13 0.25 28.60
CA PRO A 397 4.50 1.53 29.16
C PRO A 397 6.02 1.70 29.28
N THR A 398 6.78 0.60 29.25
CA THR A 398 8.24 0.59 29.46
C THR A 398 9.03 1.07 28.24
N LYS A 399 8.40 1.09 27.06
CA LYS A 399 9.01 1.60 25.83
C LYS A 399 9.18 3.11 25.89
N ASP A 400 10.41 3.59 25.76
CA ASP A 400 10.76 5.00 25.66
C ASP A 400 10.49 5.57 24.26
N ASN A 401 10.51 4.72 23.24
CA ASN A 401 10.27 5.07 21.84
C ASN A 401 8.78 5.05 21.43
N LEU A 402 7.86 4.77 22.36
CA LEU A 402 6.41 4.69 22.09
C LEU A 402 5.61 5.52 23.10
N GLU A 403 4.74 6.38 22.59
CA GLU A 403 3.83 7.19 23.40
C GLU A 403 2.41 7.20 22.83
N VAL A 404 1.41 7.21 23.72
CA VAL A 404 0.02 7.51 23.39
C VAL A 404 -0.31 8.89 23.94
N ILE A 405 -0.81 9.78 23.08
CA ILE A 405 -1.23 11.12 23.45
C ILE A 405 -2.74 11.22 23.23
N VAL A 406 -3.49 11.44 24.31
CA VAL A 406 -4.94 11.63 24.24
C VAL A 406 -5.24 13.12 24.17
N VAL A 407 -6.04 13.54 23.19
CA VAL A 407 -6.24 14.96 22.86
C VAL A 407 -7.73 15.31 22.88
N ASP A 408 -8.12 16.34 23.63
CA ASP A 408 -9.49 16.86 23.71
C ASP A 408 -9.87 17.71 22.49
N ARG A 409 -9.76 17.11 21.30
CA ARG A 409 -10.01 17.71 19.99
C ARG A 409 -10.71 16.72 19.07
N HIS A 410 -11.39 17.23 18.06
CA HIS A 410 -11.79 16.44 16.89
C HIS A 410 -10.60 16.34 15.91
N MET A 411 -10.46 15.22 15.20
CA MET A 411 -9.32 14.98 14.31
C MET A 411 -9.10 16.09 13.25
N ASN A 412 -10.18 16.63 12.70
CA ASN A 412 -10.11 17.66 11.66
C ASN A 412 -9.95 19.09 12.21
N GLU A 413 -9.84 19.27 13.53
CA GLU A 413 -9.49 20.58 14.09
C GLU A 413 -8.02 20.92 13.75
N PRO A 414 -7.72 22.18 13.38
CA PRO A 414 -6.37 22.61 13.01
C PRO A 414 -5.28 22.24 14.04
N GLU A 415 -5.59 22.40 15.32
CA GLU A 415 -4.69 22.16 16.44
C GLU A 415 -4.26 20.70 16.56
N PHE A 416 -5.14 19.76 16.17
CA PHE A 416 -4.82 18.34 16.16
C PHE A 416 -3.84 18.03 15.02
N ALA A 417 -4.10 18.53 13.80
CA ALA A 417 -3.20 18.35 12.66
C ALA A 417 -1.82 18.99 12.90
N ASP A 418 -1.79 20.17 13.53
CA ASP A 418 -0.53 20.84 13.92
C ASP A 418 0.29 19.96 14.87
N LEU A 419 -0.35 19.38 15.88
CA LEU A 419 0.30 18.46 16.81
C LEU A 419 0.92 17.26 16.08
N LEU A 420 0.21 16.66 15.11
CA LEU A 420 0.74 15.49 14.39
C LEU A 420 2.00 15.86 13.60
N ALA A 421 1.97 16.98 12.87
CA ALA A 421 3.12 17.44 12.09
C ALA A 421 4.30 17.87 12.98
N GLU A 422 4.02 18.60 14.07
CA GLU A 422 5.05 18.97 15.06
C GLU A 422 5.77 17.75 15.63
N LEU A 423 5.02 16.72 16.05
CA LEU A 423 5.58 15.48 16.58
C LEU A 423 6.49 14.79 15.56
N LEU A 424 6.05 14.69 14.31
CA LEU A 424 6.85 14.04 13.28
C LEU A 424 8.13 14.85 12.99
N LEU A 425 8.04 16.19 12.92
CA LEU A 425 9.21 17.05 12.76
C LEU A 425 10.20 16.91 13.93
N GLU A 426 9.72 16.82 15.16
CA GLU A 426 10.58 16.58 16.33
C GLU A 426 11.29 15.23 16.25
N MET A 427 10.60 14.18 15.81
CA MET A 427 11.21 12.85 15.65
C MET A 427 12.26 12.84 14.54
N LEU A 428 11.96 13.46 13.39
CA LEU A 428 12.89 13.57 12.26
C LEU A 428 14.13 14.39 12.62
N ASN A 429 13.98 15.39 13.49
CA ASN A 429 15.10 16.21 13.99
C ASN A 429 15.80 15.62 15.22
N GLY A 430 15.34 14.47 15.74
CA GLY A 430 15.91 13.84 16.94
C GLY A 430 15.69 14.61 18.24
N THR A 431 14.71 15.52 18.28
CA THR A 431 14.36 16.32 19.46
C THR A 431 13.14 15.81 20.21
N TRP A 432 12.42 14.82 19.64
CA TRP A 432 11.29 14.19 20.31
C TRP A 432 11.74 13.37 21.51
N VAL A 433 11.00 13.51 22.62
CA VAL A 433 11.16 12.70 23.83
C VAL A 433 9.77 12.39 24.39
N LYS A 434 9.53 11.13 24.78
CA LYS A 434 8.28 10.69 25.40
C LYS A 434 7.86 11.63 26.54
N GLY A 435 6.64 12.13 26.47
CA GLY A 435 6.06 13.03 27.46
C GLY A 435 6.31 14.52 27.24
N ASN A 436 7.04 14.91 26.17
CA ASN A 436 7.34 16.32 25.90
C ASN A 436 6.08 17.18 25.59
N LYS A 437 4.94 16.54 25.28
CA LYS A 437 3.65 17.22 25.04
C LYS A 437 2.69 17.23 26.25
N LYS A 438 3.05 16.66 27.40
CA LYS A 438 2.16 16.57 28.59
C LYS A 438 1.65 17.91 29.11
N GLY A 439 2.36 19.01 28.86
CA GLY A 439 1.99 20.35 29.31
C GLY A 439 0.99 21.09 28.40
N ARG A 440 0.60 20.51 27.26
CA ARG A 440 -0.35 21.15 26.36
C ARG A 440 -1.76 21.19 26.98
N PRO A 441 -2.52 22.29 26.80
CA PRO A 441 -3.84 22.45 27.43
C PRO A 441 -4.91 21.51 26.88
N ASP A 442 -4.71 20.98 25.67
CA ASP A 442 -5.61 20.04 25.00
C ASP A 442 -5.21 18.57 25.21
N VAL A 443 -4.10 18.29 25.90
CA VAL A 443 -3.66 16.91 26.19
C VAL A 443 -4.23 16.44 27.51
N ILE A 444 -4.89 15.28 27.48
CA ILE A 444 -5.48 14.62 28.64
C ILE A 444 -4.48 13.58 29.15
N PRO A 445 -4.21 13.49 30.47
CA PRO A 445 -3.37 12.45 31.03
C PRO A 445 -3.90 11.06 30.66
N PHE A 446 -3.06 10.24 30.01
CA PHE A 446 -3.43 8.89 29.55
C PHE A 446 -3.80 7.98 30.72
N GLU A 447 -3.28 8.25 31.91
CA GLU A 447 -3.55 7.51 33.15
C GLU A 447 -5.00 7.66 33.64
N ASN A 448 -5.77 8.61 33.10
CA ASN A 448 -7.15 8.89 33.49
C ASN A 448 -8.19 7.92 32.91
N PHE A 449 -7.82 7.04 31.97
CA PHE A 449 -8.77 6.23 31.17
C PHE A 449 -8.79 4.75 31.51
#